data_AF-A0A1X6NYR9-F1
#
_entry.id   AF-A0A1X6NYR9-F1
#
_cell.length_a   1.000
_cell.length_b   1.000
_cell.length_c   1.000
_cell.angle_alpha   90.00
_cell.angle_beta   90.00
_cell.angle_gamma   90.00
#
_symmetry.space_group_name_H-M   'P 1'
#
loop_
_entity.id
_entity.type
_entity.pdbx_description
1 polymer ?
#
loop_
_entity_poly.entity_id
_entity_poly.type
_entity_poly.pdbx_seq_one_letter_code
_entity_poly.pdbx_strand_id
1 'polypeptide(L)'
;MRARDLSIRLNLPRRPPLPTLDTMGRRTASIVQVVLAATLAGVATTAVGADARQACKYVPIHRILSSAGGVFTFPDGRQLKATRLDVGGCTTMPGLQSGIAYPDTNSNYTVMSHESDACITGTGRDGSTPTYAGFQAIVIESNGFKFSADLVLEDIDAQPVDDPTQGWRETMSSLAMADGAVVRPSMTTKPGSPVAVQPFRVPRASLQEVGFPSSDDLLISGAAYNSWTETKNCPFMNDPTGQCKAFVSYPDPIDRLLIIYAITQKSANDPNAAAFFSEVTLACGCQCEGKDDVAKITIPIDGAPGKCRTKTTTRPTFGCDFLGSRWCETEASTAWRMTDGAGACTAKPSLISKPVSTYTPDANFGRRFEP
;
A
#
# COMPACT_ATOMS: atom_id res chain seq x y z
N MET A 1 -58.67 -34.06 -20.46
CA MET A 1 -59.05 -32.65 -20.61
C MET A 1 -58.84 -31.92 -19.29
N ARG A 2 -58.03 -30.84 -19.35
CA ARG A 2 -57.88 -29.72 -18.41
C ARG A 2 -57.31 -29.97 -17.01
N ALA A 3 -55.99 -29.83 -16.95
CA ALA A 3 -55.27 -29.26 -15.82
C ALA A 3 -55.76 -27.82 -15.53
N ARG A 4 -55.86 -27.45 -14.25
CA ARG A 4 -56.02 -26.04 -13.84
C ARG A 4 -54.66 -25.48 -13.47
N ASP A 5 -54.24 -24.56 -14.32
CA ASP A 5 -53.10 -23.66 -14.21
C ASP A 5 -53.40 -22.61 -13.13
N LEU A 6 -52.46 -22.39 -12.21
CA LEU A 6 -52.54 -21.35 -11.17
C LEU A 6 -51.28 -20.49 -11.32
N SER A 7 -51.31 -19.65 -12.36
CA SER A 7 -50.25 -18.68 -12.64
C SER A 7 -50.35 -17.50 -11.66
N ILE A 8 -49.54 -17.55 -10.59
CA ILE A 8 -49.27 -16.37 -9.75
C ILE A 8 -48.28 -15.49 -10.52
N ARG A 9 -48.77 -14.33 -10.99
CA ARG A 9 -47.92 -13.28 -11.57
C ARG A 9 -47.18 -12.55 -10.45
N LEU A 10 -45.92 -12.90 -10.24
CA LEU A 10 -44.97 -12.05 -9.52
C LEU A 10 -44.49 -10.94 -10.46
N ASN A 11 -44.93 -9.71 -10.20
CA ASN A 11 -44.37 -8.50 -10.80
C ASN A 11 -42.96 -8.29 -10.26
N LEU A 12 -41.94 -8.71 -11.03
CA LEU A 12 -40.55 -8.28 -10.82
C LEU A 12 -40.39 -6.83 -11.32
N PRO A 13 -39.81 -5.91 -10.53
CA PRO A 13 -39.35 -4.64 -11.08
C PRO A 13 -38.24 -4.92 -12.11
N ARG A 14 -38.44 -4.43 -13.34
CA ARG A 14 -37.42 -4.45 -14.40
C ARG A 14 -36.19 -3.69 -13.92
N ARG A 15 -35.03 -4.35 -13.93
CA ARG A 15 -33.70 -3.72 -13.77
C ARG A 15 -33.44 -2.71 -14.90
N PRO A 16 -32.76 -1.59 -14.65
CA PRO A 16 -32.08 -0.87 -15.71
C PRO A 16 -30.83 -1.66 -16.15
N PRO A 17 -30.46 -1.64 -17.44
CA PRO A 17 -29.25 -2.29 -17.93
C PRO A 17 -28.00 -1.53 -17.51
N LEU A 18 -26.88 -2.25 -17.38
CA LEU A 18 -25.53 -1.69 -17.32
C LEU A 18 -25.28 -0.81 -18.57
N PRO A 19 -24.61 0.35 -18.46
CA PRO A 19 -24.33 1.20 -19.61
C PRO A 19 -23.32 0.52 -20.54
N THR A 20 -23.74 0.26 -21.77
CA THR A 20 -22.86 -0.09 -22.89
C THR A 20 -22.11 1.14 -23.40
N LEU A 21 -20.87 0.94 -23.85
CA LEU A 21 -19.82 1.92 -24.15
C LEU A 21 -20.11 3.00 -25.22
N ASP A 22 -21.34 3.13 -25.74
CA ASP A 22 -21.64 3.90 -26.96
C ASP A 22 -22.55 5.12 -26.74
N THR A 23 -22.58 5.70 -25.54
CA THR A 23 -23.40 6.91 -25.32
C THR A 23 -22.73 7.95 -24.42
N MET A 24 -21.63 8.53 -24.87
CA MET A 24 -21.23 9.89 -24.47
C MET A 24 -20.85 10.72 -25.69
N GLY A 25 -21.88 11.05 -26.48
CA GLY A 25 -21.82 12.13 -27.44
C GLY A 25 -21.69 13.48 -26.73
N ARG A 26 -20.61 14.19 -27.09
CA ARG A 26 -20.48 15.66 -27.17
C ARG A 26 -21.33 16.46 -26.17
N ARG A 27 -20.69 16.97 -25.11
CA ARG A 27 -21.02 18.30 -24.59
C ARG A 27 -19.77 19.16 -24.51
N THR A 28 -19.85 20.23 -25.29
CA THR A 28 -18.94 21.36 -25.44
C THR A 28 -18.48 21.94 -24.10
N ALA A 29 -17.17 21.94 -23.87
CA ALA A 29 -16.53 22.77 -22.84
C ALA A 29 -16.34 24.18 -23.41
N SER A 30 -17.09 25.14 -22.89
CA SER A 30 -16.82 26.57 -23.12
C SER A 30 -15.60 26.97 -22.29
N ILE A 31 -14.58 27.46 -23.00
CA ILE A 31 -13.33 27.99 -22.46
C ILE A 31 -13.61 29.35 -21.82
N VAL A 32 -13.26 29.52 -20.54
CA VAL A 32 -13.02 30.83 -19.94
C VAL A 32 -11.60 30.82 -19.38
N GLN A 33 -10.67 31.40 -20.14
CA GLN A 33 -9.34 31.74 -19.66
C GLN A 33 -9.45 32.95 -18.72
N VAL A 34 -9.10 32.76 -17.45
CA VAL A 34 -8.81 33.88 -16.55
C VAL A 34 -7.30 33.97 -16.41
N VAL A 35 -6.71 34.93 -17.12
CA VAL A 35 -5.31 35.35 -16.95
C VAL A 35 -5.24 36.21 -15.69
N LEU A 36 -4.59 35.70 -14.63
CA LEU A 36 -4.18 36.54 -13.50
C LEU A 36 -2.67 36.79 -13.61
N ALA A 37 -2.32 37.95 -14.16
CA ALA A 37 -0.99 38.51 -14.04
C ALA A 37 -0.86 39.15 -12.64
N ALA A 38 0.11 38.67 -11.86
CA ALA A 38 0.54 39.33 -10.63
C ALA A 38 2.06 39.53 -10.70
N THR A 39 2.44 40.72 -11.16
CA THR A 39 3.74 41.32 -10.85
C THR A 39 3.77 41.72 -9.39
N LEU A 40 4.81 41.37 -8.63
CA LEU A 40 5.33 42.19 -7.52
C LEU A 40 6.72 41.71 -7.06
N ALA A 41 7.67 42.63 -7.23
CA ALA A 41 8.80 43.01 -6.36
C ALA A 41 9.62 41.94 -5.62
N GLY A 42 10.93 41.99 -5.89
CA GLY A 42 11.94 41.17 -5.25
C GLY A 42 12.06 41.39 -3.74
N VAL A 43 12.11 40.27 -3.04
CA VAL A 43 12.70 40.16 -1.71
C VAL A 43 13.79 39.11 -1.84
N ALA A 44 15.05 39.55 -1.73
CA ALA A 44 16.19 38.67 -1.58
C ALA A 44 16.02 37.89 -0.28
N THR A 45 15.40 36.72 -0.38
CA THR A 45 15.37 35.73 0.69
C THR A 45 16.72 35.05 0.67
N THR A 46 17.49 35.30 1.73
CA THR A 46 18.64 34.48 2.07
C THR A 46 18.19 33.03 2.07
N ALA A 47 18.71 32.25 1.12
CA ALA A 47 18.46 30.83 1.02
C ALA A 47 19.00 30.13 2.26
N VAL A 48 18.19 30.08 3.31
CA VAL A 48 18.32 29.08 4.36
C VAL A 48 18.06 27.77 3.65
N GLY A 49 19.12 26.98 3.44
CA GLY A 49 19.11 25.78 2.63
C GLY A 49 17.82 25.00 2.83
N ALA A 50 16.98 24.98 1.80
CA ALA A 50 15.86 24.09 1.72
C ALA A 50 16.43 22.69 1.95
N ASP A 51 15.97 22.02 3.00
CA ASP A 51 16.22 20.61 3.26
C ASP A 51 15.74 19.89 2.00
N ALA A 52 16.67 19.57 1.08
CA ALA A 52 16.38 18.94 -0.20
C ALA A 52 16.06 17.45 0.04
N ARG A 53 15.07 17.19 0.89
CA ARG A 53 14.31 15.94 0.86
C ARG A 53 13.52 16.00 -0.43
N GLN A 54 14.07 15.45 -1.50
CA GLN A 54 13.28 15.22 -2.70
C GLN A 54 12.05 14.40 -2.28
N ALA A 55 10.86 14.94 -2.54
CA ALA A 55 9.60 14.40 -2.03
C ALA A 55 9.45 12.91 -2.37
N CYS A 56 8.80 12.16 -1.48
CA CYS A 56 8.51 10.76 -1.71
C CYS A 56 7.90 10.55 -3.11
N LYS A 57 8.41 9.56 -3.85
CA LYS A 57 7.85 9.19 -5.16
C LYS A 57 6.67 8.25 -4.93
N TYR A 58 5.62 8.45 -5.72
CA TYR A 58 4.44 7.59 -5.72
C TYR A 58 4.41 6.87 -7.07
N VAL A 59 4.25 5.55 -7.01
CA VAL A 59 4.13 4.73 -8.22
C VAL A 59 2.90 3.84 -8.08
N PRO A 60 1.88 4.03 -8.91
CA PRO A 60 0.77 3.10 -8.98
C PRO A 60 1.25 1.68 -9.31
N ILE A 61 0.81 0.68 -8.54
CA ILE A 61 1.30 -0.71 -8.66
C ILE A 61 1.05 -1.28 -10.05
N HIS A 62 -0.09 -1.00 -10.67
CA HIS A 62 -0.38 -1.43 -12.03
C HIS A 62 0.67 -0.95 -13.05
N ARG A 63 1.33 0.19 -12.83
CA ARG A 63 2.42 0.67 -13.71
C ARG A 63 3.67 -0.18 -13.56
N ILE A 64 3.93 -0.70 -12.36
CA ILE A 64 5.02 -1.65 -12.12
C ILE A 64 4.70 -2.96 -12.83
N LEU A 65 3.49 -3.49 -12.64
CA LEU A 65 3.02 -4.73 -13.27
C LEU A 65 3.01 -4.65 -14.81
N SER A 66 2.65 -3.50 -15.38
CA SER A 66 2.63 -3.30 -16.83
C SER A 66 4.02 -3.04 -17.43
N SER A 67 5.04 -2.83 -16.61
CA SER A 67 6.41 -2.63 -17.10
C SER A 67 6.98 -3.95 -17.63
N ALA A 68 7.99 -3.88 -18.50
CA ALA A 68 8.61 -5.06 -19.08
C ALA A 68 9.11 -6.02 -17.98
N GLY A 69 8.62 -7.27 -18.00
CA GLY A 69 8.95 -8.28 -16.98
C GLY A 69 8.38 -7.96 -15.58
N GLY A 70 7.45 -7.00 -15.47
CA GLY A 70 6.97 -6.48 -14.19
C GLY A 70 7.99 -5.62 -13.45
N VAL A 71 9.05 -5.15 -14.12
CA VAL A 71 10.14 -4.37 -13.51
C VAL A 71 10.05 -2.90 -13.88
N PHE A 72 9.80 -2.06 -12.89
CA PHE A 72 9.80 -0.60 -13.02
C PHE A 72 11.16 -0.03 -12.59
N THR A 73 11.81 0.74 -13.47
CA THR A 73 13.07 1.42 -13.17
C THR A 73 12.80 2.90 -12.93
N PHE A 74 13.16 3.40 -11.75
CA PHE A 74 13.10 4.82 -11.43
C PHE A 74 14.16 5.62 -12.21
N PRO A 75 14.00 6.94 -12.38
CA PRO A 75 15.03 7.79 -12.99
C PRO A 75 16.40 7.74 -12.28
N ASP A 76 16.42 7.36 -11.01
CA ASP A 76 17.63 7.20 -10.19
C ASP A 76 18.23 5.78 -10.27
N GLY A 77 17.69 4.91 -11.15
CA GLY A 77 18.21 3.57 -11.40
C GLY A 77 17.72 2.48 -10.44
N ARG A 78 16.98 2.83 -9.37
CA ARG A 78 16.32 1.83 -8.53
C ARG A 78 15.29 1.03 -9.31
N GLN A 79 15.09 -0.22 -8.91
CA GLN A 79 14.14 -1.11 -9.56
C GLN A 79 13.17 -1.74 -8.58
N LEU A 80 11.88 -1.67 -8.91
CA LEU A 80 10.85 -2.48 -8.25
C LEU A 80 10.36 -3.53 -9.22
N LYS A 81 10.07 -4.72 -8.71
CA LYS A 81 9.33 -5.73 -9.43
C LYS A 81 7.97 -5.90 -8.78
N ALA A 82 6.92 -6.02 -9.59
CA ALA A 82 5.62 -6.47 -9.13
C ALA A 82 5.23 -7.76 -9.84
N THR A 83 4.65 -8.70 -9.12
CA THR A 83 4.13 -9.95 -9.66
C THR A 83 2.73 -10.20 -9.14
N ARG A 84 1.80 -10.56 -10.03
CA ARG A 84 0.45 -11.02 -9.70
C ARG A 84 0.44 -12.54 -9.63
N LEU A 85 -0.17 -13.11 -8.59
CA LEU A 85 -0.27 -14.55 -8.38
C LEU A 85 -1.72 -14.97 -8.08
N ASP A 86 -2.08 -16.13 -8.60
CA ASP A 86 -3.33 -16.84 -8.35
C ASP A 86 -3.04 -17.97 -7.34
N VAL A 87 -3.46 -17.81 -6.07
CA VAL A 87 -3.12 -18.75 -4.98
C VAL A 87 -4.30 -19.65 -4.68
N GLY A 88 -4.06 -20.95 -4.51
CA GLY A 88 -5.10 -21.92 -4.17
C GLY A 88 -6.21 -22.06 -5.23
N GLY A 89 -5.90 -21.78 -6.50
CA GLY A 89 -6.87 -21.83 -7.61
C GLY A 89 -7.81 -20.61 -7.70
N CYS A 90 -7.58 -19.58 -6.87
CA CYS A 90 -8.29 -18.31 -6.99
C CYS A 90 -7.85 -17.58 -8.27
N THR A 91 -8.78 -17.38 -9.21
CA THR A 91 -8.53 -16.67 -10.48
C THR A 91 -9.24 -15.31 -10.50
N THR A 92 -8.77 -14.44 -11.39
CA THR A 92 -9.31 -13.10 -11.61
C THR A 92 -10.39 -13.05 -12.69
N MET A 93 -11.17 -11.97 -12.74
CA MET A 93 -12.18 -11.72 -13.79
C MET A 93 -11.52 -11.51 -15.17
N PRO A 94 -11.98 -12.20 -16.24
CA PRO A 94 -11.43 -12.06 -17.59
C PRO A 94 -11.58 -10.64 -18.14
N GLY A 95 -12.67 -9.96 -17.79
CA GLY A 95 -12.94 -8.58 -18.19
C GLY A 95 -12.36 -7.51 -17.28
N LEU A 96 -11.81 -7.88 -16.12
CA LEU A 96 -11.30 -6.95 -15.11
C LEU A 96 -10.17 -7.61 -14.32
N GLN A 97 -9.05 -7.88 -14.98
CA GLN A 97 -7.94 -8.64 -14.38
C GLN A 97 -7.30 -7.91 -13.19
N SER A 98 -6.95 -8.63 -12.14
CA SER A 98 -6.17 -8.11 -11.02
C SER A 98 -4.84 -7.57 -11.54
N GLY A 99 -4.40 -6.44 -10.99
CA GLY A 99 -3.12 -5.82 -11.36
C GLY A 99 -3.18 -4.81 -12.50
N ILE A 100 -4.33 -4.61 -13.16
CA ILE A 100 -4.50 -3.55 -14.15
C ILE A 100 -4.95 -2.24 -13.49
N ALA A 101 -4.83 -1.13 -14.22
CA ALA A 101 -5.41 0.14 -13.80
C ALA A 101 -6.94 0.04 -13.77
N TYR A 102 -7.58 0.64 -12.77
CA TYR A 102 -9.04 0.82 -12.82
C TYR A 102 -9.42 1.53 -14.14
N PRO A 103 -10.49 1.09 -14.85
CA PRO A 103 -10.88 1.57 -16.17
C PRO A 103 -11.44 3.01 -16.18
N ASP A 104 -10.62 3.95 -15.72
CA ASP A 104 -10.72 5.38 -15.93
C ASP A 104 -9.34 5.88 -16.37
N THR A 105 -9.29 6.65 -17.45
CA THR A 105 -8.03 7.16 -18.00
C THR A 105 -7.33 8.01 -16.95
N ASN A 106 -6.13 7.59 -16.52
CA ASN A 106 -5.30 8.18 -15.47
C ASN A 106 -5.63 7.78 -14.03
N SER A 107 -6.37 6.69 -13.81
CA SER A 107 -6.51 6.14 -12.46
C SER A 107 -5.16 5.71 -11.88
N ASN A 108 -4.95 6.04 -10.60
CA ASN A 108 -3.82 5.56 -9.81
C ASN A 108 -4.16 4.29 -9.00
N TYR A 109 -5.39 3.80 -9.13
CA TYR A 109 -5.85 2.60 -8.46
C TYR A 109 -5.54 1.35 -9.26
N THR A 110 -5.19 0.30 -8.53
CA THR A 110 -4.95 -1.02 -9.10
C THR A 110 -6.10 -1.93 -8.68
N VAL A 111 -6.58 -2.71 -9.65
CA VAL A 111 -7.68 -3.66 -9.48
C VAL A 111 -7.21 -4.91 -8.75
N MET A 112 -8.04 -5.43 -7.84
CA MET A 112 -8.03 -6.83 -7.40
C MET A 112 -9.41 -7.41 -7.60
N SER A 113 -9.54 -8.49 -8.37
CA SER A 113 -10.84 -9.08 -8.66
C SER A 113 -10.80 -10.59 -8.57
N HIS A 114 -11.97 -11.20 -8.41
CA HIS A 114 -12.11 -12.65 -8.44
C HIS A 114 -13.19 -13.10 -9.41
N GLU A 115 -12.99 -14.29 -10.01
CA GLU A 115 -13.97 -14.98 -10.87
C GLU A 115 -14.26 -16.41 -10.38
N SER A 116 -13.79 -16.78 -9.20
CA SER A 116 -13.77 -18.18 -8.78
C SER A 116 -14.21 -18.36 -7.34
N ASP A 117 -14.92 -19.46 -7.13
CA ASP A 117 -15.26 -20.03 -5.84
C ASP A 117 -14.05 -20.35 -4.95
N ALA A 118 -12.85 -20.38 -5.51
CA ALA A 118 -11.63 -20.65 -4.77
C ALA A 118 -11.07 -19.42 -4.03
N CYS A 119 -11.53 -18.19 -4.37
CA CYS A 119 -11.04 -16.94 -3.80
C CYS A 119 -11.58 -16.65 -2.39
N ILE A 120 -11.56 -17.62 -1.48
CA ILE A 120 -12.28 -17.56 -0.21
C ILE A 120 -11.37 -17.75 1.02
N THR A 121 -11.70 -17.04 2.08
CA THR A 121 -11.30 -17.40 3.45
C THR A 121 -12.31 -18.39 4.03
N GLY A 122 -11.84 -19.50 4.60
CA GLY A 122 -12.67 -20.44 5.35
C GLY A 122 -13.49 -19.72 6.43
N THR A 123 -14.66 -20.27 6.75
CA THR A 123 -15.63 -19.60 7.63
C THR A 123 -15.12 -19.52 9.07
N GLY A 124 -14.91 -18.29 9.57
CA GLY A 124 -14.81 -18.00 11.01
C GLY A 124 -16.16 -17.79 11.69
N ARG A 125 -17.25 -18.32 11.11
CA ARG A 125 -18.64 -18.09 11.59
C ARG A 125 -18.93 -18.66 12.98
N ASP A 126 -18.08 -19.56 13.46
CA ASP A 126 -18.13 -20.19 14.78
C ASP A 126 -17.19 -19.52 15.82
N GLY A 127 -16.61 -18.37 15.48
CA GLY A 127 -15.62 -17.68 16.32
C GLY A 127 -14.19 -18.18 16.11
N SER A 128 -13.95 -19.11 15.17
CA SER A 128 -12.60 -19.46 14.73
C SER A 128 -11.99 -18.34 13.88
N THR A 129 -10.66 -18.27 13.86
CA THR A 129 -9.95 -17.35 12.98
C THR A 129 -10.12 -17.78 11.52
N PRO A 130 -10.70 -16.94 10.64
CA PRO A 130 -10.82 -17.26 9.22
C PRO A 130 -9.46 -17.59 8.61
N THR A 131 -9.40 -18.63 7.79
CA THR A 131 -8.15 -19.11 7.17
C THR A 131 -8.23 -19.00 5.66
N TYR A 132 -7.28 -18.33 5.01
CA TYR A 132 -7.23 -18.24 3.56
C TYR A 132 -7.13 -19.64 2.92
N ALA A 133 -8.08 -19.98 2.04
CA ALA A 133 -8.02 -21.19 1.22
C ALA A 133 -7.51 -20.89 -0.19
N GLY A 134 -7.85 -19.72 -0.72
CA GLY A 134 -7.29 -19.18 -1.96
C GLY A 134 -7.51 -17.67 -2.03
N PHE A 135 -6.65 -16.98 -2.78
CA PHE A 135 -6.67 -15.52 -2.87
C PHE A 135 -5.91 -15.02 -4.11
N GLN A 136 -6.24 -13.79 -4.52
CA GLN A 136 -5.41 -13.02 -5.41
C GLN A 136 -4.28 -12.36 -4.61
N ALA A 137 -3.07 -12.41 -5.14
CA ALA A 137 -1.93 -11.75 -4.53
C ALA A 137 -1.20 -10.83 -5.51
N ILE A 138 -0.73 -9.70 -5.01
CA ILE A 138 0.31 -8.91 -5.65
C ILE A 138 1.50 -8.81 -4.70
N VAL A 139 2.67 -9.19 -5.20
CA VAL A 139 3.94 -9.12 -4.50
C VAL A 139 4.79 -8.04 -5.15
N ILE A 140 5.34 -7.13 -4.34
CA ILE A 140 6.25 -6.07 -4.76
C ILE A 140 7.58 -6.27 -4.06
N GLU A 141 8.66 -6.27 -4.84
CA GLU A 141 10.02 -6.52 -4.39
C GLU A 141 10.92 -5.37 -4.84
N SER A 142 11.81 -4.90 -3.96
CA SER A 142 12.88 -3.98 -4.33
C SER A 142 14.16 -4.73 -4.69
N ASN A 143 14.85 -4.21 -5.70
CA ASN A 143 16.18 -4.68 -6.04
C ASN A 143 17.21 -4.04 -5.11
N GLY A 144 17.48 -4.62 -3.93
CA GLY A 144 18.60 -4.22 -3.09
C GLY A 144 18.47 -2.85 -2.39
N PHE A 145 17.25 -2.39 -2.11
CA PHE A 145 16.98 -1.20 -1.27
C PHE A 145 15.72 -1.40 -0.41
N LYS A 146 15.49 -0.56 0.59
CA LYS A 146 14.24 -0.56 1.37
C LYS A 146 13.33 0.63 1.01
N PHE A 147 12.03 0.43 1.13
CA PHE A 147 11.00 1.43 0.92
C PHE A 147 10.01 1.45 2.09
N SER A 148 9.42 2.60 2.38
CA SER A 148 8.20 2.66 3.18
C SER A 148 7.00 2.34 2.29
N ALA A 149 5.88 1.93 2.89
CA ALA A 149 4.64 1.72 2.18
C ALA A 149 3.45 2.19 3.02
N ASP A 150 2.64 3.05 2.41
CA ASP A 150 1.30 3.36 2.88
C ASP A 150 0.31 2.98 1.76
N LEU A 151 -0.79 2.34 2.13
CA LEU A 151 -1.81 1.85 1.21
C LEU A 151 -3.19 2.24 1.73
N VAL A 152 -4.09 2.55 0.80
CA VAL A 152 -5.52 2.51 1.06
C VAL A 152 -6.08 1.31 0.33
N LEU A 153 -6.65 0.38 1.10
CA LEU A 153 -7.43 -0.74 0.61
C LEU A 153 -8.87 -0.22 0.49
N GLU A 154 -9.41 -0.21 -0.72
CA GLU A 154 -10.66 0.45 -1.08
C GLU A 154 -11.70 -0.53 -1.59
N ASP A 155 -12.96 -0.14 -1.45
CA ASP A 155 -14.11 -0.92 -1.92
C ASP A 155 -14.12 -2.32 -1.28
N ILE A 156 -13.85 -2.37 0.03
CA ILE A 156 -14.01 -3.61 0.80
C ILE A 156 -15.49 -3.71 1.13
N ASP A 157 -16.25 -4.36 0.25
CA ASP A 157 -17.70 -4.27 0.21
C ASP A 157 -18.42 -5.60 0.49
N ALA A 158 -19.74 -5.51 0.60
CA ALA A 158 -20.64 -6.65 0.62
C ALA A 158 -21.70 -6.49 -0.47
N GLN A 159 -22.04 -7.59 -1.13
CA GLN A 159 -23.05 -7.57 -2.18
C GLN A 159 -24.40 -7.08 -1.62
N PRO A 160 -25.05 -6.08 -2.25
CA PRO A 160 -26.35 -5.58 -1.80
C PRO A 160 -27.47 -6.53 -2.23
N VAL A 161 -27.81 -7.49 -1.38
CA VAL A 161 -28.89 -8.48 -1.57
C VAL A 161 -29.85 -8.51 -0.39
N ASP A 162 -31.10 -8.92 -0.62
CA ASP A 162 -32.15 -8.95 0.42
C ASP A 162 -31.83 -9.89 1.59
N ASP A 163 -31.21 -11.03 1.29
CA ASP A 163 -30.67 -11.96 2.31
C ASP A 163 -29.14 -11.82 2.36
N PRO A 164 -28.58 -11.14 3.38
CA PRO A 164 -27.15 -10.93 3.55
C PRO A 164 -26.31 -12.20 3.58
N THR A 165 -26.91 -13.38 3.81
CA THR A 165 -26.20 -14.66 3.80
C THR A 165 -25.96 -15.21 2.40
N GLN A 166 -26.64 -14.65 1.39
CA GLN A 166 -26.55 -15.04 -0.03
C GLN A 166 -25.64 -14.12 -0.85
N GLY A 167 -25.08 -13.07 -0.24
CA GLY A 167 -24.21 -12.10 -0.90
C GLY A 167 -22.73 -12.43 -0.76
N TRP A 168 -21.87 -12.00 -1.68
CA TRP A 168 -20.44 -12.03 -1.41
C TRP A 168 -20.03 -10.97 -0.38
N ARG A 169 -18.90 -11.18 0.31
CA ARG A 169 -18.31 -10.22 1.25
C ARG A 169 -16.80 -10.20 1.09
N GLU A 170 -16.20 -9.05 0.87
CA GLU A 170 -14.78 -8.94 0.55
C GLU A 170 -13.88 -8.85 1.77
N THR A 171 -12.61 -9.17 1.55
CA THR A 171 -11.53 -8.89 2.48
C THR A 171 -10.24 -8.57 1.74
N MET A 172 -9.47 -7.67 2.33
CA MET A 172 -8.13 -7.36 1.89
C MET A 172 -7.17 -7.38 3.08
N SER A 173 -5.96 -7.88 2.84
CA SER A 173 -4.89 -7.91 3.83
C SER A 173 -3.57 -7.45 3.22
N SER A 174 -2.62 -7.09 4.08
CA SER A 174 -1.25 -6.80 3.65
C SER A 174 -0.25 -7.34 4.67
N LEU A 175 0.89 -7.80 4.15
CA LEU A 175 2.05 -8.25 4.93
C LEU A 175 3.32 -7.76 4.24
N ALA A 176 4.41 -7.56 4.98
CA ALA A 176 5.68 -7.19 4.38
C ALA A 176 6.84 -8.00 4.95
N MET A 177 8.01 -7.87 4.33
CA MET A 177 9.28 -8.33 4.86
C MET A 177 10.33 -7.21 4.81
N ALA A 178 11.28 -7.32 5.74
CA ALA A 178 12.52 -6.57 5.76
C ALA A 178 13.65 -7.53 6.16
N ASP A 179 14.68 -7.65 5.34
CA ASP A 179 15.85 -8.51 5.54
C ASP A 179 15.49 -9.97 5.86
N GLY A 180 14.44 -10.48 5.21
CA GLY A 180 13.92 -11.84 5.43
C GLY A 180 13.08 -12.03 6.70
N ALA A 181 12.87 -10.99 7.50
CA ALA A 181 11.97 -11.00 8.64
C ALA A 181 10.59 -10.45 8.28
N VAL A 182 9.53 -11.03 8.84
CA VAL A 182 8.15 -10.56 8.65
C VAL A 182 7.93 -9.23 9.37
N VAL A 183 7.40 -8.25 8.65
CA VAL A 183 7.00 -6.94 9.17
C VAL A 183 5.47 -6.84 9.08
N ARG A 184 4.83 -6.53 10.21
CA ARG A 184 3.37 -6.35 10.28
C ARG A 184 3.01 -4.89 10.10
N PRO A 185 1.98 -4.56 9.31
CA PRO A 185 1.52 -3.19 9.19
C PRO A 185 0.77 -2.74 10.45
N SER A 186 0.72 -1.42 10.64
CA SER A 186 -0.42 -0.80 11.30
C SER A 186 -1.59 -0.75 10.31
N MET A 187 -2.75 -1.26 10.71
CA MET A 187 -3.95 -1.24 9.89
C MET A 187 -5.11 -0.65 10.70
N THR A 188 -5.85 0.28 10.09
CA THR A 188 -7.00 0.93 10.72
C THR A 188 -8.15 1.08 9.74
N THR A 189 -9.37 1.16 10.27
CA THR A 189 -10.57 1.54 9.51
C THR A 189 -11.20 2.76 10.19
N LYS A 190 -12.13 3.41 9.50
CA LYS A 190 -12.83 4.55 10.09
C LYS A 190 -13.70 4.09 11.28
N PRO A 191 -13.73 4.83 12.41
CA PRO A 191 -14.68 4.56 13.48
C PRO A 191 -16.13 4.51 12.99
N GLY A 192 -16.85 3.44 13.35
CA GLY A 192 -18.24 3.22 12.92
C GLY A 192 -18.38 2.75 11.46
N SER A 193 -17.28 2.39 10.79
CA SER A 193 -17.31 1.67 9.51
C SER A 193 -17.87 0.24 9.69
N PRO A 194 -18.60 -0.30 8.70
CA PRO A 194 -18.96 -1.72 8.66
C PRO A 194 -17.74 -2.64 8.44
N VAL A 195 -16.61 -2.09 8.02
CA VAL A 195 -15.34 -2.80 7.86
C VAL A 195 -14.51 -2.65 9.15
N ALA A 196 -14.02 -3.77 9.67
CA ALA A 196 -13.12 -3.80 10.81
C ALA A 196 -11.82 -4.54 10.46
N VAL A 197 -10.79 -4.23 11.24
CA VAL A 197 -9.54 -4.98 11.23
C VAL A 197 -9.70 -6.19 12.13
N GLN A 198 -9.41 -7.37 11.58
CA GLN A 198 -9.52 -8.64 12.28
C GLN A 198 -8.39 -9.60 11.85
N PRO A 199 -8.04 -10.61 12.67
CA PRO A 199 -6.99 -11.55 12.32
C PRO A 199 -7.47 -12.55 11.26
N PHE A 200 -6.58 -12.87 10.33
CA PHE A 200 -6.73 -13.96 9.36
C PHE A 200 -5.52 -14.87 9.41
N ARG A 201 -5.74 -16.16 9.25
CA ARG A 201 -4.67 -17.15 9.11
C ARG A 201 -4.33 -17.33 7.64
N VAL A 202 -3.05 -17.20 7.30
CA VAL A 202 -2.51 -17.57 5.99
C VAL A 202 -1.72 -18.88 6.15
N PRO A 203 -2.10 -19.95 5.43
CA PRO A 203 -1.37 -21.21 5.50
C PRO A 203 0.08 -21.07 5.04
N ARG A 204 0.99 -21.81 5.68
CA ARG A 204 2.41 -21.87 5.29
C ARG A 204 2.61 -22.14 3.81
N ALA A 205 1.83 -23.07 3.24
CA ALA A 205 1.92 -23.43 1.82
C ALA A 205 1.60 -22.24 0.92
N SER A 206 0.52 -21.51 1.21
CA SER A 206 0.13 -20.30 0.47
C SER A 206 1.16 -19.18 0.61
N LEU A 207 1.78 -19.03 1.78
CA LEU A 207 2.89 -18.09 1.98
C LEU A 207 4.12 -18.47 1.11
N GLN A 208 4.43 -19.75 0.99
CA GLN A 208 5.49 -20.24 0.10
C GLN A 208 5.20 -19.94 -1.37
N GLU A 209 3.95 -20.10 -1.82
CA GLU A 209 3.53 -19.78 -3.21
C GLU A 209 3.76 -18.31 -3.57
N VAL A 210 3.62 -17.40 -2.61
CA VAL A 210 3.87 -15.95 -2.83
C VAL A 210 5.29 -15.51 -2.48
N GLY A 211 6.19 -16.45 -2.19
CA GLY A 211 7.59 -16.17 -1.88
C GLY A 211 7.82 -15.57 -0.48
N PHE A 212 6.90 -15.78 0.46
CA PHE A 212 7.03 -15.40 1.87
C PHE A 212 7.38 -16.66 2.69
N PRO A 213 8.67 -16.99 2.88
CA PRO A 213 9.03 -18.17 3.64
C PRO A 213 8.59 -18.03 5.10
N SER A 214 7.91 -19.06 5.62
CA SER A 214 7.52 -19.15 7.03
C SER A 214 7.68 -20.60 7.50
N SER A 215 8.05 -20.79 8.78
CA SER A 215 8.07 -22.11 9.42
C SER A 215 6.66 -22.64 9.68
N ASP A 216 5.70 -21.73 9.86
CA ASP A 216 4.33 -22.01 10.31
C ASP A 216 3.30 -21.14 9.56
N ASP A 217 2.02 -21.41 9.79
CA ASP A 217 0.95 -20.49 9.39
C ASP A 217 1.11 -19.13 10.10
N LEU A 218 0.83 -18.05 9.38
CA LEU A 218 0.90 -16.71 9.96
C LEU A 218 -0.49 -16.16 10.23
N LEU A 219 -0.64 -15.50 11.38
CA LEU A 219 -1.76 -14.60 11.63
C LEU A 219 -1.39 -13.19 11.15
N ILE A 220 -2.22 -12.66 10.24
CA ILE A 220 -2.08 -11.32 9.68
C ILE A 220 -3.33 -10.49 9.96
N SER A 221 -3.19 -9.17 9.96
CA SER A 221 -4.32 -8.26 9.99
C SER A 221 -4.95 -8.17 8.61
N GLY A 222 -6.27 -8.35 8.54
CA GLY A 222 -7.07 -8.11 7.35
C GLY A 222 -8.25 -7.22 7.67
N ALA A 223 -8.69 -6.47 6.68
CA ALA A 223 -9.90 -5.68 6.72
C ALA A 223 -11.04 -6.46 6.05
N ALA A 224 -12.17 -6.57 6.75
CA ALA A 224 -13.36 -7.26 6.28
C ALA A 224 -14.60 -6.73 6.99
N TYR A 225 -15.79 -7.10 6.49
CA TYR A 225 -17.04 -6.80 7.19
C TYR A 225 -17.06 -7.38 8.59
N ASN A 226 -17.44 -6.54 9.57
CA ASN A 226 -17.57 -6.93 10.97
C ASN A 226 -18.95 -7.53 11.32
N SER A 227 -19.90 -7.48 10.38
CA SER A 227 -21.29 -7.90 10.55
C SER A 227 -21.70 -8.82 9.41
N TRP A 228 -22.31 -9.96 9.75
CA TRP A 228 -22.85 -10.91 8.78
C TRP A 228 -24.24 -10.56 8.27
N THR A 229 -24.91 -9.60 8.90
CA THR A 229 -26.28 -9.17 8.57
C THR A 229 -26.32 -7.80 7.92
N GLU A 230 -25.28 -7.00 8.06
CA GLU A 230 -25.20 -5.70 7.39
C GLU A 230 -24.61 -5.87 5.99
N THR A 231 -25.30 -5.35 4.98
CA THR A 231 -24.79 -5.22 3.60
C THR A 231 -24.71 -3.75 3.27
N LYS A 232 -23.51 -3.25 3.01
CA LYS A 232 -23.31 -1.91 2.48
C LYS A 232 -22.47 -2.05 1.21
N ASN A 233 -22.92 -1.38 0.17
CA ASN A 233 -22.08 -1.16 -1.00
C ASN A 233 -21.69 0.33 -0.94
N CYS A 234 -20.41 0.59 -0.74
CA CYS A 234 -19.84 1.92 -0.75
C CYS A 234 -19.32 2.18 -2.16
N PRO A 235 -20.02 2.95 -3.01
CA PRO A 235 -19.63 3.03 -4.40
C PRO A 235 -18.20 3.56 -4.52
N PHE A 236 -17.33 2.78 -5.17
CA PHE A 236 -15.95 3.16 -5.42
C PHE A 236 -15.83 4.59 -5.98
N MET A 237 -14.81 5.33 -5.51
CA MET A 237 -14.60 6.78 -5.75
C MET A 237 -15.68 7.73 -5.17
N ASN A 238 -16.82 7.22 -4.70
CA ASN A 238 -17.91 8.00 -4.09
C ASN A 238 -18.18 7.61 -2.63
N ASP A 239 -17.14 7.15 -1.93
CA ASP A 239 -17.11 7.01 -0.48
C ASP A 239 -16.22 8.10 0.16
N PRO A 240 -16.65 9.38 0.16
CA PRO A 240 -15.91 10.47 0.80
C PRO A 240 -15.81 10.25 2.32
N THR A 241 -16.66 9.37 2.85
CA THR A 241 -16.66 9.03 4.26
C THR A 241 -15.64 7.95 4.62
N GLY A 242 -15.02 7.24 3.67
CA GLY A 242 -14.06 6.16 3.98
C GLY A 242 -14.65 5.03 4.81
N GLN A 243 -15.93 4.71 4.58
CA GLN A 243 -16.68 3.69 5.29
C GLN A 243 -16.36 2.27 4.81
N CYS A 244 -15.88 2.06 3.59
CA CYS A 244 -15.50 0.72 3.11
C CYS A 244 -14.02 0.67 2.70
N LYS A 245 -13.19 1.30 3.54
CA LYS A 245 -11.74 1.41 3.34
C LYS A 245 -10.97 0.96 4.57
N ALA A 246 -9.75 0.47 4.33
CA ALA A 246 -8.74 0.30 5.36
C ALA A 246 -7.46 1.05 4.99
N PHE A 247 -6.83 1.64 5.99
CA PHE A 247 -5.58 2.37 5.87
C PHE A 247 -4.46 1.52 6.46
N VAL A 248 -3.45 1.23 5.63
CA VAL A 248 -2.31 0.38 5.97
C VAL A 248 -1.06 1.25 5.96
N SER A 249 -0.24 1.14 7.00
CA SER A 249 1.04 1.85 7.09
C SER A 249 2.12 0.93 7.63
N TYR A 250 3.27 0.95 6.96
CA TYR A 250 4.50 0.31 7.42
C TYR A 250 5.44 1.40 7.95
N PRO A 251 5.51 1.60 9.28
CA PRO A 251 6.35 2.64 9.87
C PRO A 251 7.85 2.33 9.72
N ASP A 252 8.19 1.04 9.63
CA ASP A 252 9.55 0.56 9.40
C ASP A 252 9.78 0.27 7.90
N PRO A 253 10.99 0.53 7.36
CA PRO A 253 11.32 0.23 5.97
C PRO A 253 11.25 -1.27 5.65
N ILE A 254 10.68 -1.60 4.49
CA ILE A 254 10.48 -2.95 3.97
C ILE A 254 11.19 -3.13 2.62
N ASP A 255 11.50 -4.37 2.23
CA ASP A 255 12.05 -4.71 0.91
C ASP A 255 11.08 -5.56 0.06
N ARG A 256 10.03 -6.07 0.71
CA ARG A 256 8.97 -6.82 0.04
C ARG A 256 7.63 -6.52 0.65
N LEU A 257 6.62 -6.34 -0.20
CA LEU A 257 5.24 -6.10 0.18
C LEU A 257 4.34 -7.13 -0.50
N LEU A 258 3.40 -7.68 0.27
CA LEU A 258 2.33 -8.56 -0.18
C LEU A 258 0.99 -7.89 0.08
N ILE A 259 0.14 -7.89 -0.94
CA ILE A 259 -1.25 -7.46 -0.87
C ILE A 259 -2.12 -8.66 -1.27
N ILE A 260 -3.11 -8.96 -0.43
CA ILE A 260 -3.98 -10.13 -0.57
C ILE A 260 -5.43 -9.66 -0.72
N TYR A 261 -6.17 -10.27 -1.64
CA TYR A 261 -7.61 -10.09 -1.79
C TYR A 261 -8.34 -11.44 -1.88
N ALA A 262 -9.45 -11.55 -1.15
CA ALA A 262 -10.35 -12.70 -1.20
C ALA A 262 -11.76 -12.27 -0.74
N ILE A 263 -12.68 -13.23 -0.69
CA ILE A 263 -13.98 -13.08 -0.05
C ILE A 263 -14.08 -13.90 1.25
N THR A 264 -14.82 -13.40 2.22
CA THR A 264 -15.19 -14.10 3.46
C THR A 264 -16.49 -14.89 3.33
N GLN A 265 -17.29 -14.57 2.31
CA GLN A 265 -18.54 -15.24 2.00
C GLN A 265 -18.73 -15.22 0.49
N LYS A 266 -19.22 -16.34 -0.05
CA LYS A 266 -19.64 -16.48 -1.44
C LYS A 266 -21.03 -15.91 -1.65
N SER A 267 -21.23 -15.31 -2.81
CA SER A 267 -22.58 -15.08 -3.30
C SER A 267 -23.20 -16.39 -3.79
N ALA A 268 -24.51 -16.52 -3.65
CA ALA A 268 -25.27 -17.57 -4.31
C ALA A 268 -25.54 -17.27 -5.79
N ASN A 269 -25.43 -16.01 -6.21
CA ASN A 269 -25.95 -15.55 -7.51
C ASN A 269 -24.95 -14.74 -8.35
N ASP A 270 -23.82 -14.31 -7.78
CA ASP A 270 -22.81 -13.52 -8.48
C ASP A 270 -21.39 -13.95 -8.08
N PRO A 271 -20.66 -14.66 -8.96
CA PRO A 271 -19.34 -15.18 -8.65
C PRO A 271 -18.24 -14.11 -8.72
N ASN A 272 -18.60 -12.85 -8.99
CA ASN A 272 -17.64 -11.80 -9.28
C ASN A 272 -17.74 -10.66 -8.25
N ALA A 273 -16.58 -10.22 -7.79
CA ALA A 273 -16.42 -8.90 -7.18
C ALA A 273 -15.00 -8.38 -7.45
N ALA A 274 -14.83 -7.09 -7.22
CA ALA A 274 -13.54 -6.45 -7.31
C ALA A 274 -13.42 -5.39 -6.23
N ALA A 275 -12.23 -5.33 -5.64
CA ALA A 275 -11.80 -4.27 -4.78
C ALA A 275 -10.63 -3.53 -5.44
N PHE A 276 -10.23 -2.41 -4.84
CA PHE A 276 -9.16 -1.59 -5.37
C PHE A 276 -8.17 -1.28 -4.27
N PHE A 277 -6.95 -0.95 -4.64
CA PHE A 277 -6.05 -0.31 -3.71
C PHE A 277 -5.31 0.82 -4.40
N SER A 278 -4.96 1.82 -3.60
CA SER A 278 -4.27 3.02 -4.06
C SER A 278 -2.82 2.74 -4.45
N GLU A 279 -2.10 3.81 -4.77
CA GLU A 279 -0.65 3.82 -4.97
C GLU A 279 0.06 3.27 -3.74
N VAL A 280 1.20 2.60 -3.96
CA VAL A 280 2.17 2.47 -2.87
C VAL A 280 2.94 3.78 -2.82
N THR A 281 2.90 4.44 -1.67
CA THR A 281 3.87 5.48 -1.35
C THR A 281 5.23 4.82 -1.26
N LEU A 282 6.13 5.02 -2.22
CA LEU A 282 7.41 4.33 -2.32
C LEU A 282 8.54 5.35 -2.23
N ALA A 283 8.96 5.73 -1.03
CA ALA A 283 10.24 6.42 -0.89
C ALA A 283 10.67 6.60 0.56
N CYS A 284 11.85 6.05 0.89
CA CYS A 284 12.83 6.66 1.78
C CYS A 284 14.25 6.09 1.59
N GLY A 285 14.46 4.99 0.85
CA GLY A 285 15.81 4.55 0.51
C GLY A 285 16.54 5.66 -0.25
N CYS A 286 17.49 6.31 0.41
CA CYS A 286 18.35 7.33 -0.16
C CYS A 286 19.78 6.80 -0.15
N GLN A 287 20.55 7.08 -1.19
CA GLN A 287 21.96 6.75 -1.19
C GLN A 287 22.69 7.61 -0.16
N CYS A 288 23.73 7.07 0.47
CA CYS A 288 24.60 7.80 1.37
C CYS A 288 25.70 8.49 0.58
N GLU A 289 25.69 9.81 0.64
CA GLU A 289 26.87 10.61 0.35
C GLU A 289 27.49 11.07 1.67
N GLY A 290 28.80 10.89 1.80
CA GLY A 290 29.53 11.47 2.91
C GLY A 290 29.66 12.97 2.67
N LYS A 291 29.18 13.79 3.61
CA LYS A 291 29.56 15.20 3.63
C LYS A 291 30.92 15.32 4.31
N ASP A 292 31.93 15.68 3.54
CA ASP A 292 33.24 16.07 4.07
C ASP A 292 33.16 17.49 4.62
N ASP A 293 32.54 17.64 5.79
CA ASP A 293 32.47 18.92 6.48
C ASP A 293 32.84 18.76 7.95
N VAL A 294 33.71 19.67 8.42
CA VAL A 294 34.05 19.84 9.83
C VAL A 294 32.79 20.34 10.56
N ALA A 295 32.05 19.43 11.21
CA ALA A 295 30.84 19.78 11.93
C ALA A 295 31.15 20.10 13.41
N LYS A 296 30.50 21.15 13.95
CA LYS A 296 30.45 21.37 15.40
C LYS A 296 29.21 20.69 15.97
N ILE A 297 29.40 19.70 16.83
CA ILE A 297 28.32 19.01 17.53
C ILE A 297 28.30 19.38 19.01
N THR A 298 27.12 19.40 19.60
CA THR A 298 26.95 19.52 21.06
C THR A 298 26.88 18.11 21.65
N ILE A 299 27.67 17.84 22.68
CA ILE A 299 27.70 16.55 23.39
C ILE A 299 27.59 16.76 24.89
N PRO A 300 26.95 15.84 25.64
CA PRO A 300 26.93 15.90 27.10
C PRO A 300 28.33 15.77 27.68
N ILE A 301 28.53 16.32 28.88
CA ILE A 301 29.76 16.18 29.65
C ILE A 301 29.57 15.04 30.65
N ASP A 302 30.40 14.01 30.57
CA ASP A 302 30.36 12.87 31.48
C ASP A 302 30.51 13.34 32.94
N GLY A 303 29.62 12.86 33.81
CA GLY A 303 29.59 13.24 35.22
C GLY A 303 28.94 14.60 35.53
N ALA A 304 28.43 15.34 34.54
CA ALA A 304 27.75 16.63 34.74
C ALA A 304 26.35 16.64 34.06
N PRO A 305 25.30 16.13 34.76
CA PRO A 305 23.95 16.09 34.22
C PRO A 305 23.45 17.46 33.74
N GLY A 306 22.86 17.51 32.54
CA GLY A 306 22.33 18.74 31.95
C GLY A 306 23.38 19.73 31.43
N LYS A 307 24.67 19.36 31.48
CA LYS A 307 25.77 20.16 30.91
C LYS A 307 26.33 19.53 29.65
N CYS A 308 26.60 20.35 28.65
CA CYS A 308 27.17 19.98 27.37
C CYS A 308 28.36 20.86 27.01
N ARG A 309 29.14 20.38 26.04
CA ARG A 309 30.20 21.14 25.37
C ARG A 309 30.08 21.00 23.86
N THR A 310 30.59 22.00 23.14
CA THR A 310 30.74 21.93 21.69
C THR A 310 32.04 21.20 21.36
N LYS A 311 31.95 20.18 20.51
CA LYS A 311 33.09 19.45 19.98
C LYS A 311 33.08 19.53 18.46
N THR A 312 34.22 19.85 17.88
CA THR A 312 34.43 19.71 16.44
C THR A 312 34.64 18.24 16.11
N THR A 313 33.89 17.72 15.13
CA THR A 313 33.97 16.34 14.66
C THR A 313 34.25 16.31 13.17
N THR A 314 35.12 15.38 12.76
CA THR A 314 35.38 15.01 11.37
C THR A 314 34.63 13.73 10.98
N ARG A 315 33.69 13.26 11.81
CA ARG A 315 32.83 12.14 11.43
C ARG A 315 32.06 12.52 10.16
N PRO A 316 32.09 11.70 9.10
CA PRO A 316 31.26 11.93 7.93
C PRO A 316 29.81 12.01 8.38
N THR A 317 29.17 13.14 8.15
CA THR A 317 27.72 13.24 8.24
C THR A 317 27.19 12.69 6.92
N PHE A 318 26.46 11.59 6.99
CA PHE A 318 25.86 11.03 5.79
C PHE A 318 24.59 11.82 5.47
N GLY A 319 24.55 12.37 4.26
CA GLY A 319 23.35 12.95 3.68
C GLY A 319 22.60 11.91 2.84
N CYS A 320 21.31 12.13 2.65
CA CYS A 320 20.59 11.50 1.55
C CYS A 320 21.07 12.14 0.24
N ASP A 321 21.77 11.36 -0.56
CA ASP A 321 22.05 11.59 -1.96
C ASP A 321 21.22 10.59 -2.76
N PHE A 322 20.72 10.98 -3.91
CA PHE A 322 19.93 10.09 -4.78
C PHE A 322 20.76 9.60 -5.98
N LEU A 323 22.06 9.92 -6.03
CA LEU A 323 23.02 9.57 -7.09
C LEU A 323 24.28 8.79 -6.60
N GLY A 324 24.45 8.59 -5.29
CA GLY A 324 25.61 7.97 -4.64
C GLY A 324 25.72 6.43 -4.79
N SER A 325 26.77 5.84 -4.22
CA SER A 325 27.09 4.40 -4.38
C SER A 325 26.72 3.48 -3.20
N ARG A 326 26.28 4.04 -2.08
CA ARG A 326 25.94 3.33 -0.83
C ARG A 326 24.51 3.66 -0.42
N TRP A 327 23.80 2.84 0.33
CA TRP A 327 22.46 3.19 0.86
C TRP A 327 22.50 3.65 2.30
N CYS A 328 21.63 4.59 2.65
CA CYS A 328 21.40 5.10 3.98
C CYS A 328 20.17 4.48 4.62
N GLU A 329 20.32 4.00 5.86
CA GLU A 329 19.20 3.81 6.79
C GLU A 329 19.20 4.92 7.83
N THR A 330 18.02 5.27 8.32
CA THR A 330 17.86 6.19 9.45
C THR A 330 17.84 5.41 10.76
N GLU A 331 18.72 5.78 11.68
CA GLU A 331 18.75 5.23 13.03
C GLU A 331 18.30 6.29 14.05
N ALA A 332 17.51 5.85 15.03
CA ALA A 332 17.16 6.67 16.18
C ALA A 332 18.42 7.10 16.94
N SER A 333 18.52 8.39 17.23
CA SER A 333 19.65 9.01 17.91
C SER A 333 19.16 10.09 18.86
N THR A 334 20.08 10.63 19.66
CA THR A 334 19.82 11.76 20.56
C THR A 334 20.69 12.93 20.14
N ALA A 335 20.06 14.01 19.69
CA ALA A 335 20.74 15.28 19.50
C ALA A 335 20.70 16.09 20.79
N TRP A 336 21.76 16.85 21.06
CA TRP A 336 21.83 17.75 22.20
C TRP A 336 21.84 19.18 21.71
N ARG A 337 21.07 20.05 22.38
CA ARG A 337 21.03 21.47 22.07
C ARG A 337 21.38 22.29 23.29
N MET A 338 22.32 23.21 23.14
CA MET A 338 22.64 24.21 24.16
C MET A 338 21.40 25.08 24.43
N THR A 339 21.02 25.22 25.69
CA THR A 339 19.89 26.04 26.14
C THR A 339 20.33 27.37 26.72
N ASP A 340 21.62 27.51 27.06
CA ASP A 340 22.24 28.77 27.47
C ASP A 340 23.69 28.89 26.99
N GLY A 341 24.31 30.05 27.20
CA GLY A 341 25.73 30.29 26.91
C GLY A 341 26.70 29.69 27.93
N ALA A 342 26.19 29.08 29.01
CA ALA A 342 26.95 28.58 30.16
C ALA A 342 27.02 27.05 30.21
N GLY A 343 26.78 26.38 29.07
CA GLY A 343 26.92 24.94 28.97
C GLY A 343 25.66 24.14 29.29
N ALA A 344 24.54 24.75 29.66
CA ALA A 344 23.31 23.99 29.85
C ALA A 344 22.76 23.48 28.51
N CYS A 345 22.20 22.27 28.52
CA CYS A 345 21.65 21.66 27.32
C CYS A 345 20.50 20.71 27.61
N THR A 346 19.73 20.41 26.57
CA THR A 346 18.65 19.42 26.60
C THR A 346 18.81 18.40 25.49
N ALA A 347 18.39 17.17 25.78
CA ALA A 347 18.30 16.09 24.80
C ALA A 347 17.05 16.27 23.95
N LYS A 348 17.16 15.95 22.67
CA LYS A 348 16.05 15.89 21.72
C LYS A 348 16.16 14.60 20.90
N PRO A 349 15.06 13.85 20.69
CA PRO A 349 15.02 12.78 19.72
C PRO A 349 15.50 13.26 18.35
N SER A 350 16.34 12.46 17.70
CA SER A 350 16.92 12.75 16.39
C SER A 350 17.00 11.49 15.56
N LEU A 351 17.17 11.65 14.25
CA LEU A 351 17.45 10.58 13.31
C LEU A 351 18.78 10.91 12.63
N ILE A 352 19.66 9.93 12.52
CA ILE A 352 20.90 10.06 11.75
C ILE A 352 20.88 9.05 10.61
N SER A 353 21.39 9.44 9.46
CA SER A 353 21.60 8.51 8.34
C SER A 353 22.92 7.76 8.54
N LYS A 354 22.91 6.45 8.34
CA LYS A 354 24.11 5.59 8.37
C LYS A 354 24.20 4.77 7.08
N PRO A 355 25.41 4.58 6.52
CA PRO A 355 25.60 3.67 5.41
C PRO A 355 25.41 2.23 5.89
N VAL A 356 24.54 1.48 5.22
CA VAL A 356 24.21 0.11 5.63
C VAL A 356 24.78 -0.98 4.74
N SER A 357 25.11 -0.67 3.48
CA SER A 357 25.91 -1.54 2.60
C SER A 357 26.12 -0.88 1.24
N THR A 358 26.97 -1.49 0.41
CA THR A 358 27.03 -1.21 -1.03
C THR A 358 25.76 -1.70 -1.71
N TYR A 359 25.12 -0.83 -2.49
CA TYR A 359 24.07 -1.23 -3.41
C TYR A 359 24.60 -2.33 -4.32
N THR A 360 24.12 -3.55 -4.14
CA THR A 360 24.48 -4.67 -5.01
C THR A 360 23.18 -5.12 -5.68
N PRO A 361 22.68 -4.35 -6.66
CA PRO A 361 21.50 -4.76 -7.39
C PRO A 361 21.79 -6.11 -8.03
N ASP A 362 20.84 -7.02 -7.95
CA ASP A 362 20.91 -8.22 -8.75
C ASP A 362 20.79 -7.80 -10.22
N ALA A 363 21.86 -8.00 -10.99
CA ALA A 363 21.88 -7.73 -12.43
C ALA A 363 20.89 -8.62 -13.20
N ASN A 364 20.43 -9.70 -12.58
CA ASN A 364 19.41 -10.60 -13.09
C ASN A 364 18.02 -10.35 -12.48
N PHE A 365 17.82 -9.26 -11.73
CA PHE A 365 16.55 -8.94 -11.12
C PHE A 365 15.42 -8.89 -12.16
N GLY A 366 14.39 -9.71 -11.94
CA GLY A 366 13.25 -9.81 -12.86
C GLY A 366 13.49 -10.61 -14.14
N ARG A 367 14.70 -11.13 -14.40
CA ARG A 367 14.91 -12.14 -15.43
C ARG A 367 14.18 -13.42 -15.00
N ARG A 368 13.35 -13.97 -15.89
CA ARG A 368 12.89 -15.35 -15.73
C ARG A 368 14.12 -16.22 -15.88
N PHE A 369 14.38 -17.11 -14.92
CA PHE A 369 15.24 -18.24 -15.17
C PHE A 369 14.59 -19.01 -16.33
N GLU A 370 15.21 -18.99 -17.51
CA GLU A 370 14.88 -19.97 -18.52
C GLU A 370 15.29 -21.33 -17.93
N PRO A 371 14.36 -22.30 -17.84
CA PRO A 371 14.64 -23.62 -17.28
C PRO A 371 15.68 -24.40 -18.09
#